data_AF-A0A3C0WDV3-F1
#
_entry.id   AF-A0A3C0WDV3-F1
#
_cell.length_a   1.000
_cell.length_b   1.000
_cell.length_c   1.000
_cell.angle_alpha   90.00
_cell.angle_beta   90.00
_cell.angle_gamma   90.00
#
_symmetry.space_group_name_H-M   'P 1'
#
loop_
_entity.id
_entity.type
_entity.pdbx_description
1 polymer ?
#
loop_
_entity_poly.entity_id
_entity_poly.type
_entity_poly.pdbx_seq_one_letter_code
_entity_poly.pdbx_strand_id
1 'polypeptide(L)'
;MQLLERRSARGKLRDQVNTMKLLVEAMKAESNADFQPRSWPGREIPTNLPPVPVTPNEILANLNHAIFVGYKDGTSATVVSIGDDANRWNFACDVMGNPETQSTAYYNGPWGNRCLFKALSHSIQQFFISGRPVYPVERTLLVNAIIEASLISKERGGLPTEAPFLDVQYDAPRWHKLRENGKSWEIITSSTEQPVEFSPGDSRFL
;
A
#
# COMPACT_ATOMS: atom_id res chain seq x y z
N MET A 1 -6.64 -6.13 -17.59
CA MET A 1 -7.07 -5.59 -16.27
C MET A 1 -8.49 -6.02 -15.96
N GLN A 2 -8.83 -6.29 -14.70
CA GLN A 2 -10.23 -6.59 -14.32
C GLN A 2 -10.51 -6.11 -12.89
N LEU A 3 -11.54 -5.29 -12.70
CA LEU A 3 -12.03 -4.91 -11.37
C LEU A 3 -13.29 -5.70 -11.05
N LEU A 4 -13.32 -6.34 -9.88
CA LEU A 4 -14.50 -7.02 -9.35
C LEU A 4 -14.90 -6.43 -8.00
N GLU A 5 -16.20 -6.17 -7.86
CA GLU A 5 -16.80 -5.79 -6.57
C GLU A 5 -16.95 -7.01 -5.65
N ARG A 6 -17.15 -6.75 -4.36
CA ARG A 6 -17.15 -7.74 -3.26
C ARG A 6 -17.70 -9.12 -3.60
N ARG A 7 -18.93 -9.22 -4.13
CA ARG A 7 -19.58 -10.52 -4.40
C ARG A 7 -18.81 -11.32 -5.46
N SER A 8 -18.53 -10.71 -6.59
CA SER A 8 -17.82 -11.36 -7.71
C SER A 8 -16.35 -11.62 -7.37
N ALA A 9 -15.70 -10.68 -6.68
CA ALA A 9 -14.32 -10.83 -6.23
C ALA A 9 -14.16 -12.00 -5.25
N ARG A 10 -15.10 -12.16 -4.29
CA ARG A 10 -15.11 -13.31 -3.37
C ARG A 10 -15.17 -14.64 -4.10
N GLY A 11 -16.05 -14.76 -5.10
CA GLY A 11 -16.15 -15.99 -5.90
C GLY A 11 -14.84 -16.29 -6.60
N LYS A 12 -14.32 -15.34 -7.37
CA LYS A 12 -13.08 -15.52 -8.13
C LYS A 12 -11.86 -15.80 -7.23
N LEU A 13 -11.74 -15.12 -6.09
CA LEU A 13 -10.64 -15.35 -5.16
C LEU A 13 -10.69 -16.75 -4.54
N ARG A 14 -11.87 -17.29 -4.21
CA ARG A 14 -12.00 -18.67 -3.72
C ARG A 14 -11.47 -19.70 -4.71
N ASP A 15 -11.65 -19.44 -6.00
CA ASP A 15 -11.19 -20.34 -7.06
C ASP A 15 -9.68 -20.16 -7.37
N GLN A 16 -9.08 -19.04 -6.95
CA GLN A 16 -7.66 -18.74 -7.15
C GLN A 16 -6.80 -19.08 -5.93
N VAL A 17 -6.50 -20.37 -5.77
CA VAL A 17 -5.72 -20.90 -4.64
C VAL A 17 -4.40 -20.17 -4.43
N ASN A 18 -3.63 -19.92 -5.50
CA ASN A 18 -2.33 -19.22 -5.40
C ASN A 18 -2.48 -17.77 -4.93
N THR A 19 -3.47 -17.04 -5.45
CA THR A 19 -3.76 -15.66 -5.00
C THR A 19 -4.16 -15.65 -3.52
N MET A 20 -5.00 -16.61 -3.09
CA MET A 20 -5.38 -16.73 -1.68
C MET A 20 -4.20 -17.06 -0.77
N LYS A 21 -3.28 -17.94 -1.20
CA LYS A 21 -2.03 -18.21 -0.47
C LYS A 21 -1.24 -16.90 -0.25
N LEU A 22 -1.04 -16.10 -1.29
CA LEU A 22 -0.33 -14.82 -1.17
C LEU A 22 -1.05 -13.84 -0.24
N LEU A 23 -2.38 -13.73 -0.31
CA LEU A 23 -3.15 -12.87 0.60
C LEU A 23 -3.00 -13.30 2.06
N VAL A 24 -2.99 -14.61 2.33
CA VAL A 24 -2.77 -15.15 3.67
C VAL A 24 -1.36 -14.80 4.16
N GLU A 25 -0.32 -14.97 3.34
CA GLU A 25 1.05 -14.62 3.73
C GLU A 25 1.21 -13.11 3.96
N ALA A 26 0.54 -12.26 3.18
CA ALA A 26 0.51 -10.82 3.39
C ALA A 26 -0.14 -10.45 4.75
N MET A 27 -1.26 -11.08 5.12
CA MET A 27 -1.93 -10.82 6.41
C MET A 27 -1.14 -11.38 7.60
N LYS A 28 -0.47 -12.53 7.43
CA LYS A 28 0.44 -13.07 8.44
C LYS A 28 1.64 -12.15 8.67
N ALA A 29 2.20 -11.55 7.61
CA ALA A 29 3.32 -10.63 7.75
C ALA A 29 2.99 -9.47 8.70
N GLU A 30 1.75 -8.97 8.68
CA GLU A 30 1.27 -7.94 9.61
C GLU A 30 1.02 -8.49 11.00
N SER A 31 0.34 -9.64 11.09
CA SER A 31 0.03 -10.28 12.38
C SER A 31 1.28 -10.67 13.16
N ASN A 32 2.36 -11.01 12.45
CA ASN A 32 3.66 -11.37 13.01
C ASN A 32 4.58 -10.16 13.17
N ALA A 33 4.19 -8.98 12.70
CA ALA A 33 5.05 -7.81 12.79
C ALA A 33 5.05 -7.24 14.21
N ASP A 34 6.23 -6.88 14.68
CA ASP A 34 6.44 -6.28 16.00
C ASP A 34 6.21 -4.75 15.95
N PHE A 35 5.04 -4.33 15.49
CA PHE A 35 4.60 -2.93 15.54
C PHE A 35 3.08 -2.81 15.75
N GLN A 36 2.66 -1.68 16.31
CA GLN A 36 1.25 -1.36 16.55
C GLN A 36 0.91 0.00 15.93
N PRO A 37 0.00 0.07 14.94
CA PRO A 37 -0.46 1.34 14.39
C PRO A 37 -1.14 2.20 15.46
N ARG A 38 -1.00 3.52 15.35
CA ARG A 38 -1.69 4.47 16.22
C ARG A 38 -2.90 5.10 15.53
N SER A 39 -3.95 5.34 16.32
CA SER A 39 -5.07 6.18 15.91
C SER A 39 -4.63 7.63 15.78
N TRP A 40 -5.40 8.39 15.00
CA TRP A 40 -5.14 9.82 14.81
C TRP A 40 -5.46 10.59 16.12
N PRO A 41 -4.63 11.55 16.55
CA PRO A 41 -4.89 12.34 17.76
C PRO A 41 -6.24 13.05 17.70
N GLY A 42 -7.03 13.00 18.78
CA GLY A 42 -8.36 13.64 18.83
C GLY A 42 -9.47 12.91 18.07
N ARG A 43 -9.18 11.78 17.41
CA ARG A 43 -10.18 10.79 16.94
C ARG A 43 -10.13 9.54 17.81
N GLU A 44 -10.21 9.72 19.13
CA GLU A 44 -10.48 8.61 20.04
C GLU A 44 -11.86 8.07 19.71
N ILE A 45 -11.91 7.02 18.88
CA ILE A 45 -13.11 6.22 18.68
C ILE A 45 -13.46 5.64 20.05
N PRO A 46 -14.75 5.58 20.47
CA PRO A 46 -15.15 5.07 21.79
C PRO A 46 -14.71 3.63 22.11
N THR A 47 -14.18 2.89 21.12
CA THR A 47 -13.62 1.57 21.31
C THR A 47 -12.11 1.67 21.49
N ASN A 48 -11.65 1.40 22.72
CA ASN A 48 -10.25 1.25 23.15
C ASN A 48 -9.43 0.15 22.42
N LEU A 49 -9.85 -0.28 21.23
CA LEU A 49 -9.18 -1.34 20.49
C LEU A 49 -8.42 -0.72 19.31
N PRO A 50 -7.08 -0.86 19.25
CA PRO A 50 -6.35 -0.53 18.04
C PRO A 50 -6.93 -1.33 16.87
N PRO A 51 -6.90 -0.81 15.63
CA PRO A 51 -7.38 -1.56 14.46
C PRO A 51 -6.65 -2.90 14.39
N VAL A 52 -7.39 -3.99 14.63
CA VAL A 52 -6.83 -5.34 14.75
C VAL A 52 -6.46 -5.86 13.36
N PRO A 53 -5.28 -6.50 13.19
CA PRO A 53 -4.94 -7.21 11.97
C PRO A 53 -6.08 -8.09 11.46
N VAL A 54 -6.35 -8.07 10.16
CA VAL A 54 -7.40 -8.92 9.58
C VAL A 54 -6.81 -10.32 9.53
N THR A 55 -7.45 -11.27 10.21
CA THR A 55 -6.92 -12.63 10.26
C THR A 55 -7.12 -13.34 8.91
N PRO A 56 -6.32 -14.37 8.58
CA PRO A 56 -6.50 -15.14 7.35
C PRO A 56 -7.93 -15.61 7.06
N ASN A 57 -8.69 -15.96 8.11
CA ASN A 57 -10.07 -16.45 7.99
C ASN A 57 -11.07 -15.33 7.68
N GLU A 58 -10.68 -14.07 7.88
CA GLU A 58 -11.54 -12.89 7.75
C GLU A 58 -11.31 -12.12 6.44
N ILE A 59 -10.33 -12.52 5.62
CA ILE A 59 -9.96 -11.85 4.35
C ILE A 59 -11.19 -11.65 3.47
N LEU A 60 -11.92 -12.74 3.17
CA LEU A 60 -13.10 -12.67 2.32
C LEU A 60 -14.25 -11.92 3.01
N ALA A 61 -14.39 -12.05 4.33
CA ALA A 61 -15.41 -11.37 5.10
C ALA A 61 -15.23 -9.84 5.01
N ASN A 62 -14.00 -9.34 5.02
CA ASN A 62 -13.68 -7.91 4.99
C ASN A 62 -13.30 -7.35 3.61
N LEU A 63 -13.43 -8.17 2.55
CA LEU A 63 -13.15 -7.74 1.18
C LEU A 63 -14.13 -6.65 0.71
N ASN A 64 -13.61 -5.56 0.16
CA ASN A 64 -14.38 -4.51 -0.51
C ASN A 64 -14.42 -4.71 -2.04
N HIS A 65 -13.25 -4.82 -2.66
CA HIS A 65 -13.08 -5.06 -4.09
C HIS A 65 -11.69 -5.62 -4.39
N ALA A 66 -11.51 -6.18 -5.58
CA ALA A 66 -10.22 -6.68 -6.07
C ALA A 66 -9.97 -6.24 -7.52
N ILE A 67 -8.73 -5.88 -7.81
CA ILE A 67 -8.24 -5.57 -9.15
C ILE A 67 -7.25 -6.66 -9.54
N PHE A 68 -7.52 -7.36 -10.64
CA PHE A 68 -6.67 -8.38 -11.22
C PHE A 68 -5.90 -7.80 -12.40
N VAL A 69 -4.59 -7.97 -12.37
CA VAL A 69 -3.64 -7.41 -13.34
C VAL A 69 -2.84 -8.54 -13.96
N GLY A 70 -2.81 -8.59 -15.29
CA GLY A 70 -1.86 -9.39 -16.05
C GLY A 70 -0.95 -8.44 -16.81
N TYR A 71 0.36 -8.60 -16.65
CA TYR A 71 1.38 -7.82 -17.33
C TYR A 71 1.86 -8.56 -18.59
N LYS A 72 2.43 -7.81 -19.54
CA LYS A 72 2.91 -8.36 -20.82
C LYS A 72 4.07 -9.34 -20.68
N ASP A 73 4.84 -9.22 -19.61
CA ASP A 73 5.97 -10.11 -19.28
C ASP A 73 5.53 -11.43 -18.61
N GLY A 74 4.21 -11.65 -18.45
CA GLY A 74 3.66 -12.82 -17.76
C GLY A 74 3.53 -12.65 -16.25
N THR A 75 3.98 -11.52 -15.69
CA THR A 75 3.73 -11.21 -14.27
C THR A 75 2.23 -11.06 -14.04
N SER A 76 1.73 -11.61 -12.93
CA SER A 76 0.35 -11.41 -12.50
C SER A 76 0.32 -10.76 -11.12
N ALA A 77 -0.62 -9.85 -10.90
CA ALA A 77 -0.81 -9.18 -9.63
C ALA A 77 -2.29 -9.08 -9.29
N THR A 78 -2.58 -9.10 -7.99
CA THR A 78 -3.92 -8.83 -7.47
C THR A 78 -3.82 -7.77 -6.39
N VAL A 79 -4.54 -6.66 -6.56
CA VAL A 79 -4.65 -5.60 -5.57
C VAL A 79 -6.00 -5.74 -4.90
N VAL A 80 -6.01 -5.78 -3.57
CA VAL A 80 -7.23 -6.08 -2.80
C VAL A 80 -7.44 -5.00 -1.75
N SER A 81 -8.65 -4.43 -1.71
CA SER A 81 -9.08 -3.56 -0.62
C SER A 81 -9.79 -4.42 0.44
N ILE A 82 -9.27 -4.42 1.66
CA ILE A 82 -9.78 -5.22 2.79
C ILE A 82 -9.89 -4.31 4.02
N GLY A 83 -11.05 -4.27 4.65
CA GLY A 83 -11.31 -3.41 5.81
C GLY A 83 -11.31 -1.92 5.47
N ASP A 84 -11.22 -1.08 6.50
CA ASP A 84 -11.48 0.37 6.41
C ASP A 84 -10.33 1.25 6.93
N ASP A 85 -9.09 0.72 6.98
CA ASP A 85 -7.92 1.46 7.47
C ASP A 85 -6.92 1.80 6.35
N ALA A 86 -6.65 3.10 6.18
CA ALA A 86 -5.71 3.61 5.19
C ALA A 86 -4.22 3.56 5.63
N ASN A 87 -3.92 3.09 6.84
CA ASN A 87 -2.56 2.95 7.36
C ASN A 87 -2.00 1.53 7.21
N ARG A 88 -2.81 0.55 6.80
CA ARG A 88 -2.44 -0.87 6.77
C ARG A 88 -2.17 -1.33 5.35
N TRP A 89 -0.92 -1.67 5.08
CA TRP A 89 -0.44 -2.01 3.74
C TRP A 89 0.39 -3.28 3.80
N ASN A 90 -0.12 -4.35 3.20
CA ASN A 90 0.52 -5.66 3.21
C ASN A 90 0.86 -6.09 1.79
N PHE A 91 1.97 -6.78 1.64
CA PHE A 91 2.44 -7.26 0.35
C PHE A 91 2.96 -8.70 0.49
N ALA A 92 2.68 -9.52 -0.53
CA ALA A 92 3.33 -10.80 -0.70
C ALA A 92 3.52 -11.11 -2.19
N CYS A 93 4.58 -11.84 -2.51
CA CYS A 93 4.83 -12.32 -3.86
C CYS A 93 5.56 -13.67 -3.85
N ASP A 94 5.33 -14.44 -4.91
CA ASP A 94 6.19 -15.55 -5.28
C ASP A 94 7.15 -15.06 -6.36
N VAL A 95 8.45 -15.31 -6.17
CA VAL A 95 9.50 -14.91 -7.11
C VAL A 95 10.01 -16.15 -7.83
N MET A 96 10.11 -16.10 -9.16
CA MET A 96 10.61 -17.23 -9.95
C MET A 96 12.01 -17.65 -9.47
N GLY A 97 12.19 -18.94 -9.22
CA GLY A 97 13.45 -19.49 -8.69
C GLY A 97 13.63 -19.34 -7.18
N ASN A 98 12.74 -18.63 -6.49
CA ASN A 98 12.70 -18.61 -5.03
C ASN A 98 11.58 -19.55 -4.53
N PRO A 99 11.90 -20.62 -3.78
CA PRO A 99 10.88 -21.52 -3.25
C PRO A 99 10.03 -20.88 -2.14
N GLU A 100 10.51 -19.81 -1.51
CA GLU A 100 9.84 -19.14 -0.40
C GLU A 100 9.04 -17.93 -0.88
N THR A 101 7.75 -17.91 -0.49
CA THR A 101 6.91 -16.73 -0.62
C THR A 101 7.49 -15.59 0.20
N GLN A 102 7.74 -14.45 -0.44
CA GLN A 102 8.19 -13.25 0.23
C GLN A 102 6.96 -12.46 0.69
N SER A 103 6.96 -11.99 1.94
CA SER A 103 5.86 -11.18 2.48
C SER A 103 6.39 -10.09 3.40
N THR A 104 5.68 -8.97 3.44
CA THR A 104 6.01 -7.83 4.31
C THR A 104 4.76 -7.03 4.62
N ALA A 105 4.69 -6.53 5.85
CA ALA A 105 3.72 -5.51 6.25
C ALA A 105 4.45 -4.19 6.41
N TYR A 106 3.85 -3.15 5.85
CA TYR A 106 4.45 -1.83 5.83
C TYR A 106 3.96 -1.01 7.03
N TYR A 107 4.88 -0.73 7.94
CA TYR A 107 4.68 0.23 9.01
C TYR A 107 5.06 1.62 8.53
N ASN A 108 4.07 2.52 8.49
CA ASN A 108 4.28 3.92 8.12
C ASN A 108 4.93 4.75 9.24
N GLY A 109 4.97 4.26 10.48
CA GLY A 109 5.66 4.87 11.61
C GLY A 109 4.71 5.35 12.73
N PRO A 110 5.23 5.86 13.86
CA PRO A 110 4.41 6.12 15.05
C PRO A 110 3.32 7.20 14.91
N TRP A 111 3.43 8.08 13.90
CA TRP A 111 2.40 9.07 13.55
C TRP A 111 1.60 8.70 12.29
N GLY A 112 1.61 7.42 11.92
CA GLY A 112 0.87 6.89 10.78
C GLY A 112 1.22 7.59 9.47
N ASN A 113 0.21 7.90 8.66
CA ASN A 113 0.38 8.55 7.37
C ASN A 113 1.09 9.92 7.43
N ARG A 114 1.17 10.58 8.60
CA ARG A 114 1.98 11.81 8.75
C ARG A 114 3.46 11.55 8.40
N CYS A 115 3.99 10.39 8.76
CA CYS A 115 5.35 9.99 8.41
C CYS A 115 5.52 9.78 6.89
N LEU A 116 4.50 9.25 6.20
CA LEU A 116 4.51 9.16 4.73
C LEU A 116 4.60 10.55 4.09
N PHE A 117 3.78 11.50 4.57
CA PHE A 117 3.78 12.86 4.04
C PHE A 117 5.08 13.60 4.32
N LYS A 118 5.79 13.27 5.41
CA LYS A 118 7.15 13.80 5.67
C LYS A 118 8.14 13.32 4.61
N ALA A 119 8.16 12.03 4.28
CA ALA A 119 9.02 11.50 3.22
C ALA A 119 8.69 12.12 1.85
N LEU A 120 7.39 12.33 1.56
CA LEU A 120 6.95 13.04 0.37
C LEU A 120 7.44 14.50 0.35
N SER A 121 7.31 15.22 1.47
CA SER A 121 7.79 16.60 1.60
C SER A 121 9.30 16.71 1.42
N HIS A 122 10.06 15.76 1.97
CA HIS A 122 11.50 15.67 1.75
C HIS A 122 11.83 15.44 0.27
N SER A 123 11.08 14.56 -0.40
CA SER A 123 11.25 14.30 -1.84
C SER A 123 10.98 15.56 -2.68
N ILE A 124 9.97 16.35 -2.33
CA ILE A 124 9.68 17.66 -2.97
C ILE A 124 10.83 18.65 -2.74
N GLN A 125 11.37 18.72 -1.53
CA GLN A 125 12.52 19.57 -1.23
C GLN A 125 13.75 19.17 -2.06
N GLN A 126 14.02 17.87 -2.19
CA GLN A 126 15.12 17.37 -3.03
C GLN A 126 14.92 17.71 -4.51
N PHE A 127 13.68 17.70 -5.00
CA PHE A 127 13.36 18.19 -6.34
C PHE A 127 13.75 19.67 -6.51
N PHE A 128 13.38 20.54 -5.56
CA PHE A 128 13.74 21.96 -5.62
C PHE A 128 15.25 22.22 -5.55
N ILE A 129 15.97 21.50 -4.69
CA ILE A 129 17.43 21.66 -4.53
C ILE A 129 18.17 21.20 -5.79
N SER A 130 17.78 20.04 -6.34
CA SER A 130 18.50 19.42 -7.45
C SER A 130 18.04 19.90 -8.83
N GLY A 131 16.84 20.47 -8.94
CA GLY A 131 16.17 20.77 -10.20
C GLY A 131 15.81 19.53 -11.03
N ARG A 132 15.89 18.32 -10.46
CA ARG A 132 15.66 17.05 -11.17
C ARG A 132 14.54 16.25 -10.52
N PRO A 133 13.55 15.76 -11.29
CA PRO A 133 12.48 14.91 -10.74
C PRO A 133 13.05 13.75 -9.95
N VAL A 134 12.52 13.56 -8.74
CA VAL A 134 12.98 12.52 -7.82
C VAL A 134 12.34 11.15 -8.08
N TYR A 135 11.31 11.12 -8.93
CA TYR A 135 10.64 9.91 -9.37
C TYR A 135 10.43 9.89 -10.90
N PRO A 136 10.53 8.71 -11.54
CA PRO A 136 10.09 8.50 -12.93
C PRO A 136 8.59 8.80 -13.11
N VAL A 137 8.26 9.64 -14.08
CA VAL A 137 6.86 10.06 -14.36
C VAL A 137 6.01 8.89 -14.86
N GLU A 138 6.64 7.88 -15.44
CA GLU A 138 6.05 6.64 -15.92
C GLU A 138 5.28 5.92 -14.80
N ARG A 139 5.73 6.04 -13.54
CA ARG A 139 4.98 5.51 -12.39
C ARG A 139 3.57 6.08 -12.31
N THR A 140 3.44 7.39 -12.49
CA THR A 140 2.14 8.08 -12.44
C THR A 140 1.26 7.64 -13.60
N LEU A 141 1.85 7.55 -14.81
CA LEU A 141 1.14 7.04 -15.99
C LEU A 141 0.63 5.62 -15.75
N LEU A 142 1.48 4.70 -15.29
CA LEU A 142 1.13 3.30 -15.01
C LEU A 142 -0.04 3.19 -14.02
N VAL A 143 0.04 3.90 -12.89
CA VAL A 143 -1.00 3.85 -11.85
C VAL A 143 -2.31 4.42 -12.36
N ASN A 144 -2.29 5.58 -13.02
CA ASN A 144 -3.49 6.21 -13.57
C ASN A 144 -4.17 5.29 -14.60
N ALA A 145 -3.37 4.69 -15.48
CA ALA A 145 -3.86 3.80 -16.51
C ALA A 145 -4.46 2.49 -15.95
N ILE A 146 -3.87 1.93 -14.89
CA ILE A 146 -4.45 0.80 -14.14
C ILE A 146 -5.80 1.17 -13.53
N ILE A 147 -5.91 2.36 -12.96
CA ILE A 147 -7.15 2.87 -12.35
C ILE A 147 -8.21 3.09 -13.43
N GLU A 148 -7.87 3.75 -14.52
CA GLU A 148 -8.78 4.01 -15.64
C GLU A 148 -9.32 2.70 -16.24
N ALA A 149 -8.45 1.74 -16.55
CA ALA A 149 -8.86 0.43 -17.06
C ALA A 149 -9.75 -0.33 -16.06
N SER A 150 -9.53 -0.12 -14.76
CA SER A 150 -10.34 -0.70 -13.69
C SER A 150 -11.73 -0.05 -13.58
N LEU A 151 -11.83 1.26 -13.81
CA LEU A 151 -13.12 1.96 -13.87
C LEU A 151 -13.93 1.54 -15.11
N ILE A 152 -13.29 1.42 -16.27
CA ILE A 152 -13.94 0.89 -17.49
C ILE A 152 -14.40 -0.56 -17.27
N SER A 153 -13.56 -1.39 -16.64
CA SER A 153 -13.92 -2.77 -16.29
C SER A 153 -15.15 -2.80 -15.37
N LYS A 154 -15.21 -1.93 -14.37
CA LYS A 154 -16.37 -1.78 -13.48
C LYS A 154 -17.64 -1.41 -14.24
N GLU A 155 -17.58 -0.38 -15.08
CA GLU A 155 -18.70 0.09 -15.90
C GLU A 155 -19.25 -1.03 -16.81
N ARG A 156 -18.36 -1.89 -17.31
CA ARG A 156 -18.69 -3.06 -18.14
C ARG A 156 -19.09 -4.31 -17.33
N GLY A 157 -19.51 -4.15 -16.08
CA GLY A 157 -19.96 -5.27 -15.25
C GLY A 157 -18.83 -6.20 -14.78
N GLY A 158 -17.60 -5.70 -14.69
CA GLY A 158 -16.42 -6.45 -14.25
C GLY A 158 -15.78 -7.28 -15.35
N LEU A 159 -16.00 -6.96 -16.63
CA LEU A 159 -15.33 -7.62 -17.74
C LEU A 159 -13.86 -7.21 -17.84
N PRO A 160 -12.95 -8.11 -18.27
CA PRO A 160 -11.57 -7.75 -18.55
C PRO A 160 -11.47 -6.60 -19.56
N THR A 161 -10.57 -5.67 -19.30
CA THR A 161 -10.28 -4.50 -20.12
C THR A 161 -8.79 -4.47 -20.43
N GLU A 162 -8.46 -4.35 -21.72
CA GLU A 162 -7.10 -4.10 -22.20
C GLU A 162 -6.73 -2.63 -21.95
N ALA A 163 -5.44 -2.40 -21.68
CA ALA A 163 -4.90 -1.07 -21.46
C ALA A 163 -3.68 -0.88 -22.37
N PRO A 164 -3.88 -0.68 -23.69
CA PRO A 164 -2.77 -0.62 -24.66
C PRO A 164 -1.81 0.54 -24.39
N PHE A 165 -2.28 1.60 -23.72
CA PHE A 165 -1.47 2.75 -23.27
C PHE A 165 -0.54 2.43 -22.10
N LEU A 166 -0.58 1.22 -21.53
CA LEU A 166 0.39 0.72 -20.53
C LEU A 166 1.63 0.08 -21.16
N ASP A 167 1.87 0.28 -22.47
CA ASP A 167 3.09 -0.19 -23.13
C ASP A 167 4.29 0.72 -22.87
N VAL A 168 4.60 0.90 -21.58
CA VAL A 168 5.72 1.72 -21.11
C VAL A 168 6.64 0.89 -20.23
N GLN A 169 7.93 1.07 -20.39
CA GLN A 169 8.93 0.48 -19.50
C GLN A 169 9.08 1.37 -18.27
N TYR A 170 9.12 0.75 -17.10
CA TYR A 170 9.30 1.44 -15.82
C TYR A 170 10.52 0.89 -15.11
N ASP A 171 11.57 1.72 -15.06
CA ASP A 171 12.77 1.43 -14.29
C ASP A 171 12.65 2.08 -12.91
N ALA A 172 12.39 1.25 -11.90
CA ALA A 172 12.32 1.71 -10.52
C ALA A 172 13.71 2.23 -10.07
N PRO A 173 13.87 3.52 -9.71
CA PRO A 173 15.15 4.02 -9.24
C PRO A 173 15.46 3.50 -7.83
N ARG A 174 16.71 3.62 -7.42
CA ARG A 174 17.11 3.32 -6.04
C ARG A 174 16.59 4.38 -5.07
N TRP A 175 15.52 4.05 -4.35
CA TRP A 175 14.85 4.95 -3.40
C TRP A 175 15.59 5.18 -2.08
N HIS A 176 16.77 4.59 -1.86
CA HIS A 176 17.44 4.59 -0.56
C HIS A 176 17.61 5.98 0.07
N LYS A 177 17.86 7.02 -0.73
CA LYS A 177 18.05 8.40 -0.25
C LYS A 177 16.75 9.11 0.15
N LEU A 178 15.61 8.64 -0.34
CA LEU A 178 14.30 9.32 -0.20
C LEU A 178 13.30 8.51 0.62
N ARG A 179 13.65 7.26 0.95
CA ARG A 179 12.85 6.37 1.77
C ARG A 179 13.18 6.58 3.24
N GLU A 180 12.14 6.60 4.08
CA GLU A 180 12.28 6.47 5.52
C GLU A 180 12.99 5.14 5.87
N ASN A 181 14.08 5.23 6.64
CA ASN A 181 14.93 4.10 7.01
C ASN A 181 14.91 3.79 8.51
N GLY A 182 14.01 4.40 9.26
CA GLY A 182 13.84 4.21 10.70
C GLY A 182 14.56 5.26 11.54
N LYS A 183 15.45 6.07 10.96
CA LYS A 183 16.16 7.13 11.71
C LYS A 183 15.21 8.15 12.29
N SER A 184 14.14 8.51 11.58
CA SER A 184 13.16 9.43 12.16
C SER A 184 12.38 8.79 13.31
N TRP A 185 12.34 7.46 13.40
CA TRP A 185 11.65 6.71 14.44
C TRP A 185 12.46 6.58 15.74
N GLU A 186 13.77 6.84 15.69
CA GLU A 186 14.61 7.01 16.88
C GLU A 186 14.25 8.30 17.64
N ILE A 187 13.69 9.28 16.92
CA ILE A 187 13.30 10.60 17.45
C ILE A 187 11.79 10.66 17.70
N ILE A 188 11.02 10.15 16.74
CA ILE A 188 9.57 10.05 16.78
C ILE A 188 9.23 8.62 17.14
N THR A 189 9.18 8.35 18.43
CA THR A 189 8.86 7.02 18.97
C THR A 189 7.35 6.89 19.14
N SER A 190 6.92 5.74 19.64
CA SER A 190 5.56 5.59 20.13
C SER A 190 5.27 6.60 21.26
N SER A 191 6.17 6.89 22.19
CA SER A 191 5.87 7.86 23.25
C SER A 191 5.82 9.32 22.78
N THR A 192 6.30 9.65 21.57
CA THR A 192 6.30 11.02 21.07
C THR A 192 4.89 11.49 20.67
N GLU A 193 4.37 12.50 21.37
CA GLU A 193 3.08 13.10 21.05
C GLU A 193 3.08 13.73 19.66
N GLN A 194 2.06 13.40 18.87
CA GLN A 194 1.88 13.99 17.55
C GLN A 194 1.38 15.45 17.71
N PRO A 195 2.05 16.44 17.10
CA PRO A 195 1.55 17.81 17.04
C PRO A 195 0.17 17.87 16.37
N VAL A 196 -0.77 18.54 17.04
CA VAL A 196 -2.15 18.76 16.56
C VAL A 196 -2.30 20.02 15.70
N GLU A 197 -1.32 20.91 15.76
CA GLU A 197 -1.27 22.15 14.98
C GLU A 197 -0.14 22.13 13.96
N PHE A 198 -0.32 22.86 12.86
CA PHE A 198 0.74 23.12 11.89
C PHE A 198 1.56 24.33 12.34
N SER A 199 2.71 24.07 12.96
CA SER A 199 3.74 25.09 13.22
C SER A 199 4.92 24.85 12.27
N PRO A 200 5.18 25.74 11.28
CA PRO A 200 6.35 25.63 10.42
C PRO A 200 7.62 25.66 11.27
N GLY A 201 8.43 24.60 11.19
CA GLY A 201 9.67 24.50 11.95
C GLY A 201 9.44 24.18 13.43
N ASP A 202 8.92 22.98 13.73
CA ASP A 202 8.94 22.46 15.09
C ASP A 202 10.40 22.43 15.57
N SER A 203 10.79 23.44 16.34
CA SER A 203 12.17 23.67 16.80
C SER A 203 12.70 22.55 17.68
N ARG A 204 11.83 21.62 18.08
CA ARG A 204 12.17 20.39 18.80
C ARG A 204 12.77 19.31 17.90
N PHE A 205 12.65 19.43 16.58
CA PHE A 205 13.08 18.42 15.61
C PHE A 205 13.93 18.98 14.45
N LEU A 206 14.37 20.23 14.55
CA LEU A 206 15.42 20.84 13.74
C LEU A 206 16.76 20.77 14.49
#